data_AF-A0A372BGN7-F1
#
_entry.id   AF-A0A372BGN7-F1
#
_cell.length_a   1.000
_cell.length_b   1.000
_cell.length_c   1.000
_cell.angle_alpha   90.00
_cell.angle_beta   90.00
_cell.angle_gamma   90.00
#
_symmetry.space_group_name_H-M   'P 1'
#
loop_
_entity.id
_entity.type
_entity.pdbx_description
1 polymer ?
#
loop_
_entity_poly.entity_id
_entity_poly.type
_entity_poly.pdbx_seq_one_letter_code
_entity_poly.pdbx_strand_id
1 'polypeptide(L)'
;MLWHKKKFNKKLISLACCSLGAVILTGCQSPALVQSTSTSVQLSKQPRRVVFFLGDGMGITTLTAARIYAVGEDGQLPIDQLPESAFVRTFSDDAQVTDSAPSMGAYMTGVKMKNEVISMQTGTIAVEPNQAGNHQCGTNPQNQNKQDTQTLLELAKARGWGTGVVTTTRITHATPASTYAHICHRDAENDIASQLVPSSQGDIYQRYNIKLKDGVDVILGGGKRQFLPKDQGGERIDQRNLIAEMQQAGYRMVYDQTQLSQMKLGKITLNIKKME
;
A
#
# COMPACT_ATOMS: atom_id res chain seq x y z
N MET A 1 -38.31 -20.49 -26.48
CA MET A 1 -39.02 -21.13 -25.35
C MET A 1 -38.90 -20.19 -24.16
N LEU A 2 -40.00 -19.52 -23.80
CA LEU A 2 -40.03 -18.40 -22.85
C LEU A 2 -39.79 -18.87 -21.41
N TRP A 3 -39.01 -18.11 -20.65
CA TRP A 3 -38.91 -18.26 -19.20
C TRP A 3 -39.55 -17.05 -18.51
N HIS A 4 -40.58 -17.32 -17.72
CA HIS A 4 -41.48 -16.35 -17.12
C HIS A 4 -40.86 -15.61 -15.91
N LYS A 5 -41.01 -14.28 -15.89
CA LYS A 5 -40.78 -13.43 -14.70
C LYS A 5 -41.88 -13.64 -13.65
N LYS A 6 -41.53 -13.99 -12.41
CA LYS A 6 -42.46 -13.92 -11.26
C LYS A 6 -42.50 -12.50 -10.69
N LYS A 7 -43.71 -11.92 -10.62
CA LYS A 7 -44.01 -10.66 -9.92
C LYS A 7 -44.30 -10.92 -8.44
N PHE A 8 -43.66 -10.17 -7.56
CA PHE A 8 -43.99 -10.08 -6.13
C PHE A 8 -45.22 -9.18 -5.95
N ASN A 9 -46.21 -9.63 -5.17
CA ASN A 9 -47.43 -8.87 -4.89
C ASN A 9 -47.45 -8.44 -3.41
N LYS A 10 -47.61 -7.14 -3.16
CA LYS A 10 -47.75 -6.54 -1.84
C LYS A 10 -49.23 -6.58 -1.44
N LYS A 11 -49.55 -7.08 -0.24
CA LYS A 11 -50.81 -6.75 0.44
C LYS A 11 -50.55 -6.44 1.92
N LEU A 12 -50.87 -5.20 2.28
CA LEU A 12 -51.14 -4.73 3.64
C LEU A 12 -52.37 -5.46 4.19
N ILE A 13 -52.37 -5.76 5.48
CA ILE A 13 -53.58 -5.87 6.30
C ILE A 13 -53.36 -5.08 7.59
N SER A 14 -54.31 -4.19 7.86
CA SER A 14 -54.36 -3.23 8.96
C SER A 14 -55.13 -3.77 10.17
N LEU A 15 -54.72 -3.29 11.34
CA LEU A 15 -55.35 -3.19 12.67
C LEU A 15 -56.82 -3.64 12.89
N ALA A 16 -57.05 -4.24 14.06
CA ALA A 16 -58.24 -4.02 14.88
C ALA A 16 -57.87 -4.00 16.39
N CYS A 17 -58.60 -3.16 17.13
CA CYS A 17 -58.28 -2.61 18.45
C CYS A 17 -59.18 -3.16 19.58
N CYS A 18 -58.67 -3.03 20.82
CA CYS A 18 -59.37 -2.81 22.10
C CYS A 18 -60.15 -3.95 22.81
N SER A 19 -59.72 -4.25 24.04
CA SER A 19 -60.56 -4.06 25.24
C SER A 19 -59.72 -3.94 26.53
N LEU A 20 -60.22 -3.10 27.44
CA LEU A 20 -59.58 -2.60 28.66
C LEU A 20 -59.60 -3.59 29.84
N GLY A 21 -58.61 -3.46 30.73
CA GLY A 21 -58.68 -3.96 32.11
C GLY A 21 -57.61 -3.28 32.97
N ALA A 22 -57.99 -2.27 33.74
CA ALA A 22 -57.12 -1.54 34.66
C ALA A 22 -57.03 -2.25 36.02
N VAL A 23 -55.81 -2.48 36.52
CA VAL A 23 -55.53 -2.64 37.94
C VAL A 23 -54.33 -1.76 38.29
N ILE A 24 -54.60 -0.75 39.11
CA ILE A 24 -53.60 0.09 39.76
C ILE A 24 -53.16 -0.64 41.03
N LEU A 25 -51.88 -0.98 41.14
CA LEU A 25 -51.22 -1.23 42.43
C LEU A 25 -49.88 -0.51 42.44
N THR A 26 -49.80 0.45 43.35
CA THR A 26 -48.68 1.30 43.70
C THR A 26 -47.48 0.50 44.20
N GLY A 27 -46.37 0.57 43.47
CA GLY A 27 -45.04 0.20 43.95
C GLY A 27 -44.09 1.36 43.69
N CYS A 28 -43.68 2.07 44.74
CA CYS A 28 -42.56 3.01 44.67
C CYS A 28 -41.30 2.20 44.37
N GLN A 29 -40.80 2.28 43.13
CA GLN A 29 -39.41 1.96 42.81
C GLN A 29 -38.77 3.23 42.27
N SER A 30 -37.75 3.69 42.99
CA SER A 30 -36.86 4.77 42.58
C SER A 30 -36.42 4.57 41.13
N PRO A 31 -36.26 5.63 40.33
CA PRO A 31 -35.66 5.48 39.02
C PRO A 31 -34.25 4.94 39.22
N ALA A 32 -34.03 3.69 38.82
CA ALA A 32 -32.70 3.15 38.68
C ALA A 32 -31.99 4.06 37.66
N LEU A 33 -31.05 4.87 38.16
CA LEU A 33 -30.08 5.55 37.34
C LEU A 33 -29.42 4.47 36.48
N VAL A 34 -29.77 4.44 35.20
CA VAL A 34 -28.96 3.76 34.18
C VAL A 34 -27.64 4.50 34.21
N GLN A 35 -26.71 3.99 35.01
CA GLN A 35 -25.34 4.40 34.98
C GLN A 35 -24.85 3.95 33.61
N SER A 36 -24.91 4.86 32.63
CA SER A 36 -24.14 4.74 31.41
C SER A 36 -22.69 4.65 31.86
N THR A 37 -22.20 3.42 32.01
CA THR A 37 -20.78 3.16 32.05
C THR A 37 -20.26 3.67 30.72
N SER A 38 -19.78 4.91 30.74
CA SER A 38 -18.88 5.40 29.72
C SER A 38 -17.68 4.47 29.80
N THR A 39 -17.68 3.42 28.99
CA THR A 39 -16.49 2.65 28.72
C THR A 39 -15.52 3.68 28.16
N SER A 40 -14.65 4.20 29.01
CA SER A 40 -13.57 5.08 28.59
C SER A 40 -12.80 4.26 27.58
N VAL A 41 -12.94 4.60 26.29
CA VAL A 41 -12.09 4.05 25.24
C VAL A 41 -10.68 4.38 25.70
N GLN A 42 -9.99 3.35 26.21
CA GLN A 42 -8.64 3.49 26.69
C GLN A 42 -7.83 3.96 25.50
N LEU A 43 -7.45 5.24 25.51
CA LEU A 43 -6.67 5.86 24.44
C LEU A 43 -5.47 4.95 24.19
N SER A 44 -5.51 4.24 23.07
CA SER A 44 -4.45 3.32 22.72
C SER A 44 -3.17 4.15 22.65
N LYS A 45 -2.17 3.71 23.41
CA LYS A 45 -0.86 4.37 23.43
C LYS A 45 -0.39 4.48 21.98
N GLN A 46 -0.13 5.70 21.50
CA GLN A 46 0.28 5.90 20.12
C GLN A 46 1.45 4.98 19.76
N PRO A 47 1.37 4.25 18.64
CA PRO A 47 2.41 3.31 18.26
C PRO A 47 3.71 4.07 18.01
N ARG A 48 4.83 3.57 18.57
CA ARG A 48 6.17 4.17 18.36
C ARG A 48 6.82 3.70 17.06
N ARG A 49 6.32 2.60 16.49
CA ARG A 49 6.82 1.92 15.29
C ARG A 49 5.66 1.21 14.60
N VAL A 50 5.69 1.17 13.28
CA VAL A 50 4.75 0.40 12.46
C VAL A 50 5.57 -0.47 11.52
N VAL A 51 5.28 -1.77 11.50
CA VAL A 51 5.84 -2.71 10.53
C VAL A 51 4.67 -3.29 9.75
N PHE A 52 4.70 -3.12 8.43
CA PHE A 52 3.62 -3.55 7.55
C PHE A 52 4.13 -4.68 6.65
N PHE A 53 3.61 -5.89 6.85
CA PHE A 53 3.91 -7.04 6.01
C PHE A 53 2.81 -7.20 4.96
N LEU A 54 3.19 -7.23 3.68
CA LEU A 54 2.27 -7.49 2.58
C LEU A 54 2.67 -8.80 1.89
N GLY A 55 1.78 -9.79 1.92
CA GLY A 55 1.87 -10.97 1.06
C GLY A 55 1.18 -10.70 -0.28
N ASP A 56 1.95 -10.39 -1.32
CA ASP A 56 1.42 -10.14 -2.66
C ASP A 56 0.72 -11.40 -3.20
N GLY A 57 -0.57 -11.30 -3.53
CA GLY A 57 -1.41 -12.43 -3.92
C GLY A 57 -1.77 -13.42 -2.78
N MET A 58 -1.50 -13.09 -1.52
CA MET A 58 -1.73 -13.98 -0.38
C MET A 58 -3.18 -13.94 0.13
N GLY A 59 -4.09 -14.54 -0.65
CA GLY A 59 -5.47 -14.76 -0.23
C GLY A 59 -5.61 -15.83 0.86
N ILE A 60 -6.84 -16.01 1.37
CA ILE A 60 -7.15 -16.97 2.44
C ILE A 60 -6.78 -18.40 2.04
N THR A 61 -7.01 -18.77 0.78
CA THR A 61 -6.66 -20.10 0.24
C THR A 61 -5.15 -20.32 0.26
N THR A 62 -4.36 -19.33 -0.17
CA THR A 62 -2.90 -19.36 -0.11
C THR A 62 -2.40 -19.49 1.32
N LEU A 63 -2.99 -18.74 2.25
CA LEU A 63 -2.63 -18.79 3.66
C LEU A 63 -2.91 -20.16 4.29
N THR A 64 -4.09 -20.74 4.02
CA THR A 64 -4.44 -22.08 4.52
C THR A 64 -3.52 -23.15 3.92
N ALA A 65 -3.23 -23.09 2.62
CA ALA A 65 -2.28 -24.02 2.00
C ALA A 65 -0.88 -23.91 2.63
N ALA A 66 -0.40 -22.69 2.89
CA ALA A 66 0.88 -22.47 3.55
C ALA A 66 0.92 -23.02 4.98
N ARG A 67 -0.19 -22.92 5.74
CA ARG A 67 -0.32 -23.48 7.09
C ARG A 67 -0.20 -25.01 7.07
N ILE A 68 -1.00 -25.66 6.23
CA ILE A 68 -0.99 -27.12 6.09
C ILE A 68 0.42 -27.61 5.72
N TYR A 69 1.06 -26.95 4.76
CA TYR A 69 2.40 -27.30 4.32
C TYR A 69 3.46 -27.15 5.41
N ALA A 70 3.43 -26.04 6.16
CA ALA A 70 4.50 -25.69 7.10
C ALA A 70 4.36 -26.34 8.49
N VAL A 71 3.12 -26.49 8.98
CA VAL A 71 2.84 -26.85 10.38
C VAL A 71 1.69 -27.86 10.54
N GLY A 72 1.13 -28.39 9.44
CA GLY A 72 -0.02 -29.30 9.46
C GLY A 72 -1.37 -28.59 9.57
N GLU A 73 -2.48 -29.34 9.43
CA GLU A 73 -3.84 -28.78 9.43
C GLU A 73 -4.21 -28.07 10.74
N ASP A 74 -3.80 -28.64 11.88
CA ASP A 74 -4.09 -28.10 13.22
C ASP A 74 -3.01 -27.11 13.72
N GLY A 75 -1.95 -26.91 12.95
CA GLY A 75 -0.84 -26.01 13.30
C GLY A 75 -1.20 -24.54 13.13
N GLN A 76 -0.38 -23.64 13.69
CA GLN A 76 -0.55 -22.19 13.55
C GLN A 76 0.70 -21.54 12.96
N LEU A 77 0.50 -20.71 11.93
CA LEU A 77 1.54 -19.80 11.44
C LEU A 77 1.69 -18.62 12.41
N PRO A 78 2.84 -17.91 12.41
CA PRO A 78 3.00 -16.71 13.24
C PRO A 78 1.91 -15.63 12.99
N ILE A 79 1.42 -15.51 11.76
CA ILE A 79 0.33 -14.58 11.42
C ILE A 79 -1.01 -14.97 12.05
N ASP A 80 -1.24 -16.26 12.30
CA ASP A 80 -2.47 -16.76 12.94
C ASP A 80 -2.53 -16.41 14.43
N GLN A 81 -1.38 -16.06 15.04
CA GLN A 81 -1.27 -15.67 16.44
C GLN A 81 -1.54 -14.17 16.66
N LEU A 82 -1.73 -13.39 15.60
CA LEU A 82 -2.09 -11.98 15.73
C LEU A 82 -3.50 -11.86 16.34
N PRO A 83 -3.71 -10.98 17.33
CA PRO A 83 -4.95 -10.95 18.11
C PRO A 83 -6.16 -10.44 17.33
N GLU A 84 -5.92 -9.73 16.23
CA GLU A 84 -6.96 -9.06 15.46
C GLU A 84 -6.93 -9.49 14.00
N SER A 85 -8.11 -9.67 13.42
CA SER A 85 -8.29 -10.04 12.02
C SER A 85 -9.44 -9.24 11.42
N ALA A 86 -9.31 -8.87 10.15
CA ALA A 86 -10.34 -8.17 9.41
C ALA A 86 -10.35 -8.60 7.94
N PHE A 87 -11.52 -8.51 7.32
CA PHE A 87 -11.65 -8.66 5.87
C PHE A 87 -11.55 -7.29 5.18
N VAL A 88 -10.81 -7.25 4.07
CA VAL A 88 -10.62 -6.04 3.27
C VAL A 88 -11.20 -6.25 1.87
N ARG A 89 -11.95 -5.26 1.38
CA ARG A 89 -12.49 -5.24 0.01
C ARG A 89 -11.49 -4.58 -0.95
N THR A 90 -10.96 -5.37 -1.87
CA THR A 90 -9.77 -5.02 -2.67
C THR A 90 -10.04 -4.46 -4.06
N PHE A 91 -11.29 -4.27 -4.50
CA PHE A 91 -11.58 -3.67 -5.82
C PHE A 91 -10.84 -2.33 -6.01
N SER A 92 -10.35 -2.03 -7.21
CA SER A 92 -9.75 -0.74 -7.56
C SER A 92 -10.82 0.26 -8.00
N ASP A 93 -10.44 1.48 -8.37
CA ASP A 93 -11.40 2.51 -8.85
C ASP A 93 -12.14 2.09 -10.13
N ASP A 94 -11.53 1.24 -10.95
CA ASP A 94 -12.05 0.84 -12.26
C ASP A 94 -12.16 -0.68 -12.49
N ALA A 95 -11.76 -1.52 -11.53
CA ALA A 95 -11.86 -2.97 -11.67
C ALA A 95 -12.32 -3.69 -10.39
N GLN A 96 -13.10 -4.76 -10.59
CA GLN A 96 -13.44 -5.70 -9.51
C GLN A 96 -12.21 -6.44 -8.98
N VAL A 97 -11.28 -6.77 -9.89
CA VAL A 97 -9.99 -7.38 -9.58
C VAL A 97 -8.90 -6.33 -9.77
N THR A 98 -8.35 -5.87 -8.66
CA THR A 98 -7.21 -4.94 -8.61
C THR A 98 -5.93 -5.62 -9.06
N ASP A 99 -4.98 -4.84 -9.58
CA ASP A 99 -3.58 -5.24 -9.63
C ASP A 99 -2.81 -4.73 -8.38
N SER A 100 -1.50 -4.96 -8.32
CA SER A 100 -0.66 -4.63 -7.16
C SER A 100 -0.51 -3.12 -6.92
N ALA A 101 -0.60 -2.29 -7.97
CA ALA A 101 -0.36 -0.84 -7.88
C ALA A 101 -1.44 -0.12 -7.06
N PRO A 102 -2.73 -0.12 -7.45
CA PRO A 102 -3.76 0.58 -6.70
C PRO A 102 -4.11 -0.11 -5.38
N SER A 103 -3.84 -1.42 -5.22
CA SER A 103 -4.08 -2.12 -3.94
C SER A 103 -3.09 -1.67 -2.87
N MET A 104 -1.78 -1.73 -3.16
CA MET A 104 -0.78 -1.22 -2.23
C MET A 104 -0.85 0.30 -2.09
N GLY A 105 -1.16 1.02 -3.17
CA GLY A 105 -1.46 2.45 -3.14
C GLY A 105 -2.59 2.79 -2.16
N ALA A 106 -3.69 2.04 -2.15
CA ALA A 106 -4.77 2.24 -1.19
C ALA A 106 -4.33 1.96 0.26
N TYR A 107 -3.51 0.93 0.51
CA TYR A 107 -2.96 0.67 1.85
C TYR A 107 -2.00 1.76 2.35
N MET A 108 -1.24 2.35 1.43
CA MET A 108 -0.24 3.37 1.78
C MET A 108 -0.80 4.79 1.80
N THR A 109 -1.90 5.07 1.11
CA THR A 109 -2.42 6.44 0.95
C THR A 109 -3.84 6.63 1.47
N GLY A 110 -4.60 5.54 1.65
CA GLY A 110 -6.02 5.59 1.97
C GLY A 110 -6.94 5.95 0.79
N VAL A 111 -6.41 6.08 -0.43
CA VAL A 111 -7.14 6.48 -1.62
C VAL A 111 -7.19 5.34 -2.64
N LYS A 112 -8.39 5.03 -3.16
CA LYS A 112 -8.55 4.09 -4.28
C LYS A 112 -8.21 4.78 -5.60
N MET A 113 -7.59 4.00 -6.48
CA MET A 113 -6.99 4.45 -7.73
C MET A 113 -7.24 3.39 -8.80
N LYS A 114 -7.09 3.78 -10.07
CA LYS A 114 -7.26 2.88 -11.20
C LYS A 114 -6.11 1.88 -11.27
N ASN A 115 -6.34 0.75 -11.93
CA ASN A 115 -5.27 -0.21 -12.20
C ASN A 115 -4.07 0.47 -12.87
N GLU A 116 -2.88 -0.08 -12.61
CA GLU A 116 -1.58 0.42 -13.06
C GLU A 116 -1.08 1.73 -12.40
N VAL A 117 -1.96 2.49 -11.74
CA VAL A 117 -1.61 3.78 -11.12
C VAL A 117 -1.02 3.59 -9.73
N ILE A 118 0.07 4.31 -9.43
CA ILE A 118 0.78 4.27 -8.14
C ILE A 118 0.64 5.60 -7.41
N SER A 119 0.03 5.57 -6.23
CA SER A 119 -0.01 6.69 -5.25
C SER A 119 -0.53 8.04 -5.78
N MET A 120 -1.43 8.06 -6.77
CA MET A 120 -2.07 9.27 -7.31
C MET A 120 -3.49 9.50 -6.73
N GLN A 121 -4.22 10.52 -7.16
CA GLN A 121 -5.62 10.71 -6.77
C GLN A 121 -6.59 9.78 -7.52
N THR A 122 -7.79 9.57 -6.97
CA THR A 122 -8.85 8.81 -7.66
C THR A 122 -9.17 9.42 -9.03
N GLY A 123 -9.35 8.60 -10.06
CA GLY A 123 -9.60 9.08 -11.42
C GLY A 123 -8.35 9.45 -12.23
N THR A 124 -7.12 9.37 -11.68
CA THR A 124 -5.90 9.38 -12.52
C THR A 124 -5.99 8.26 -13.53
N ILE A 125 -5.69 8.58 -14.80
CA ILE A 125 -5.72 7.61 -15.89
C ILE A 125 -4.32 7.02 -16.07
N ALA A 126 -4.26 5.70 -16.18
CA ALA A 126 -3.04 5.00 -16.53
C ALA A 126 -2.61 5.35 -17.95
N VAL A 127 -1.34 5.73 -18.11
CA VAL A 127 -0.75 6.04 -19.42
C VAL A 127 0.55 5.27 -19.54
N GLU A 128 0.60 4.37 -20.52
CA GLU A 128 1.77 3.55 -20.81
C GLU A 128 3.06 4.40 -20.87
N PRO A 129 4.18 3.89 -20.37
CA PRO A 129 5.47 4.54 -20.57
C PRO A 129 5.80 4.60 -22.06
N ASN A 130 6.62 5.57 -22.46
CA ASN A 130 7.13 5.57 -23.84
C ASN A 130 8.10 4.40 -24.07
N GLN A 131 8.56 4.20 -25.30
CA GLN A 131 9.59 3.19 -25.64
C GLN A 131 10.88 3.30 -24.82
N ALA A 132 11.08 4.48 -24.22
CA ALA A 132 12.20 4.86 -23.39
C ALA A 132 12.00 4.47 -21.91
N GLY A 133 10.81 3.97 -21.53
CA GLY A 133 10.43 3.62 -20.15
C GLY A 133 10.11 4.82 -19.27
N ASN A 134 9.98 6.03 -19.84
CA ASN A 134 9.63 7.24 -19.10
C ASN A 134 8.11 7.39 -18.99
N HIS A 135 7.65 7.92 -17.87
CA HIS A 135 6.23 8.16 -17.60
C HIS A 135 5.64 9.19 -18.56
N GLN A 136 4.38 8.99 -18.94
CA GLN A 136 3.67 9.86 -19.87
C GLN A 136 2.39 10.46 -19.27
N CYS A 137 2.34 10.60 -17.94
CA CYS A 137 1.17 11.09 -17.21
C CYS A 137 0.52 12.33 -17.84
N GLY A 138 1.33 13.31 -18.25
CA GLY A 138 0.88 14.58 -18.82
C GLY A 138 0.48 14.55 -20.30
N THR A 139 0.69 13.46 -21.04
CA THR A 139 0.42 13.41 -22.49
C THR A 139 -1.03 13.07 -22.82
N ASN A 140 -1.76 12.48 -21.87
CA ASN A 140 -3.17 12.16 -22.03
C ASN A 140 -4.04 13.36 -21.59
N PRO A 141 -4.72 14.06 -22.51
CA PRO A 141 -5.52 15.24 -22.17
C PRO A 141 -6.76 14.92 -21.33
N GLN A 142 -7.24 13.67 -21.34
CA GLN A 142 -8.32 13.19 -20.48
C GLN A 142 -7.84 12.92 -19.04
N ASN A 143 -6.52 12.80 -18.82
CA ASN A 143 -5.96 12.60 -17.50
C ASN A 143 -5.93 13.93 -16.72
N GLN A 144 -7.09 14.36 -16.23
CA GLN A 144 -7.24 15.65 -15.56
C GLN A 144 -6.82 15.60 -14.08
N ASN A 145 -6.91 14.45 -13.42
CA ASN A 145 -6.58 14.30 -12.01
C ASN A 145 -5.20 13.66 -11.80
N LYS A 146 -4.12 14.42 -12.01
CA LYS A 146 -2.71 13.94 -11.92
C LYS A 146 -2.03 14.32 -10.61
N GLN A 147 -2.79 14.50 -9.54
CA GLN A 147 -2.24 14.91 -8.25
C GLN A 147 -1.74 13.70 -7.47
N ASP A 148 -0.61 13.84 -6.80
CA ASP A 148 -0.10 12.83 -5.88
C ASP A 148 -1.03 12.67 -4.67
N THR A 149 -1.08 11.47 -4.11
CA THR A 149 -1.68 11.22 -2.79
C THR A 149 -0.59 10.81 -1.81
N GLN A 150 -0.53 11.49 -0.67
CA GLN A 150 0.52 11.29 0.32
C GLN A 150 0.57 9.86 0.86
N THR A 151 1.77 9.26 0.91
CA THR A 151 1.98 7.91 1.43
C THR A 151 2.28 7.89 2.93
N LEU A 152 2.09 6.74 3.58
CA LEU A 152 2.50 6.50 4.96
C LEU A 152 4.00 6.72 5.17
N LEU A 153 4.83 6.43 4.17
CA LEU A 153 6.27 6.60 4.27
C LEU A 153 6.66 8.08 4.28
N GLU A 154 6.00 8.90 3.47
CA GLU A 154 6.16 10.35 3.48
C GLU A 154 5.64 10.98 4.78
N LEU A 155 4.51 10.50 5.28
CA LEU A 155 3.97 10.88 6.59
C LEU A 155 4.95 10.55 7.72
N ALA A 156 5.65 9.42 7.63
CA ALA A 156 6.69 9.03 8.58
C ALA A 156 7.91 9.97 8.48
N LYS A 157 8.42 10.25 7.27
CA LYS A 157 9.51 11.24 7.07
C LYS A 157 9.12 12.63 7.56
N ALA A 158 7.88 13.06 7.31
CA ALA A 158 7.35 14.34 7.79
C ALA A 158 7.44 14.45 9.32
N ARG A 159 7.14 13.36 10.03
CA ARG A 159 7.23 13.23 11.50
C ARG A 159 8.62 12.92 12.04
N GLY A 160 9.64 12.83 11.18
CA GLY A 160 11.01 12.50 11.59
C GLY A 160 11.21 11.05 12.03
N TRP A 161 10.34 10.14 11.60
CA TRP A 161 10.48 8.70 11.84
C TRP A 161 11.46 8.09 10.83
N GLY A 162 12.17 7.04 11.26
CA GLY A 162 12.93 6.21 10.34
C GLY A 162 12.00 5.43 9.41
N THR A 163 12.37 5.31 8.14
CA THR A 163 11.58 4.63 7.12
C THR A 163 12.34 3.50 6.45
N GLY A 164 11.61 2.49 5.99
CA GLY A 164 12.21 1.37 5.30
C GLY A 164 11.25 0.71 4.33
N VAL A 165 11.79 0.21 3.22
CA VAL A 165 11.10 -0.62 2.25
C VAL A 165 11.95 -1.86 2.00
N VAL A 166 11.35 -3.03 2.22
CA VAL A 166 12.00 -4.34 2.09
C VAL A 166 11.10 -5.24 1.27
N THR A 167 11.65 -5.87 0.24
CA THR A 167 10.92 -6.74 -0.67
C THR A 167 11.82 -7.84 -1.22
N THR A 168 11.19 -8.91 -1.70
CA THR A 168 11.85 -9.92 -2.54
C THR A 168 11.76 -9.59 -4.03
N THR A 169 10.94 -8.62 -4.42
CA THR A 169 10.77 -8.16 -5.80
C THR A 169 11.84 -7.14 -6.21
N ARG A 170 11.73 -6.59 -7.42
CA ARG A 170 12.39 -5.32 -7.75
C ARG A 170 11.88 -4.21 -6.82
N ILE A 171 12.76 -3.31 -6.37
CA ILE A 171 12.37 -2.18 -5.51
C ILE A 171 11.47 -1.17 -6.23
N THR A 172 11.51 -1.19 -7.55
CA THR A 172 10.70 -0.42 -8.49
C THR A 172 9.39 -1.11 -8.87
N HIS A 173 9.15 -2.35 -8.43
CA HIS A 173 7.88 -3.04 -8.63
C HIS A 173 6.74 -2.27 -7.93
N ALA A 174 5.51 -2.39 -8.43
CA ALA A 174 4.34 -1.66 -7.95
C ALA A 174 4.18 -1.66 -6.41
N THR A 175 4.36 -2.82 -5.79
CA THR A 175 4.20 -3.01 -4.35
C THR A 175 5.15 -2.14 -3.51
N PRO A 176 6.49 -2.29 -3.58
CA PRO A 176 7.40 -1.38 -2.88
C PRO A 176 7.30 0.07 -3.39
N ALA A 177 7.10 0.29 -4.70
CA ALA A 177 6.99 1.62 -5.29
C ALA A 177 5.84 2.45 -4.70
N SER A 178 4.70 1.81 -4.40
CA SER A 178 3.53 2.47 -3.78
C SER A 178 3.79 3.01 -2.38
N THR A 179 4.96 2.73 -1.79
CA THR A 179 5.36 3.34 -0.51
C THR A 179 6.03 4.71 -0.70
N TYR A 180 6.64 4.99 -1.87
CA TYR A 180 7.52 6.14 -2.04
C TYR A 180 7.38 6.87 -3.39
N ALA A 181 6.71 6.29 -4.37
CA ALA A 181 6.60 6.86 -5.71
C ALA A 181 5.16 7.29 -6.01
N HIS A 182 5.02 8.27 -6.90
CA HIS A 182 3.79 8.76 -7.51
C HIS A 182 3.96 8.70 -9.02
N ILE A 183 3.20 7.84 -9.68
CA ILE A 183 3.31 7.66 -11.14
C ILE A 183 2.02 7.13 -11.73
N CYS A 184 1.69 7.56 -12.95
CA CYS A 184 0.48 7.12 -13.63
C CYS A 184 0.55 5.68 -14.13
N HIS A 185 1.74 5.07 -14.16
CA HIS A 185 1.88 3.71 -14.68
C HIS A 185 3.02 2.99 -13.98
N ARG A 186 2.73 1.81 -13.46
CA ARG A 186 3.67 0.97 -12.71
C ARG A 186 4.87 0.50 -13.51
N ASP A 187 4.73 0.42 -14.84
CA ASP A 187 5.81 -0.04 -15.71
C ASP A 187 6.86 1.03 -16.04
N ALA A 188 6.66 2.29 -15.62
CA ALA A 188 7.68 3.33 -15.73
C ALA A 188 8.77 3.18 -14.64
N GLU A 189 9.32 1.95 -14.49
CA GLU A 189 10.21 1.57 -13.40
C GLU A 189 11.52 2.39 -13.36
N ASN A 190 12.01 2.90 -14.49
CA ASN A 190 13.18 3.79 -14.53
C ASN A 190 12.90 5.13 -13.84
N ASP A 191 11.68 5.63 -13.96
CA ASP A 191 11.25 6.88 -13.32
C ASP A 191 10.92 6.66 -11.86
N ILE A 192 10.30 5.52 -11.54
CA ILE A 192 10.13 5.06 -10.16
C ILE A 192 11.49 4.98 -9.45
N ALA A 193 12.52 4.40 -10.08
CA ALA A 193 13.86 4.34 -9.49
C ALA A 193 14.40 5.74 -9.15
N SER A 194 14.18 6.70 -10.04
CA SER A 194 14.65 8.08 -9.88
C SER A 194 13.96 8.79 -8.71
N GLN A 195 12.69 8.46 -8.43
CA GLN A 195 11.93 8.98 -7.26
C GLN A 195 12.50 8.56 -5.91
N LEU A 196 13.32 7.51 -5.87
CA LEU A 196 13.95 7.03 -4.64
C LEU A 196 15.32 7.67 -4.37
N VAL A 197 15.90 8.39 -5.35
CA VAL A 197 17.29 8.88 -5.30
C VAL A 197 17.33 10.39 -5.05
N PRO A 198 17.84 10.86 -3.89
CA PRO A 198 17.83 12.28 -3.52
C PRO A 198 18.48 13.23 -4.53
N SER A 199 19.56 12.81 -5.21
CA SER A 199 20.25 13.61 -6.23
C SER A 199 19.44 13.81 -7.52
N SER A 200 18.34 13.08 -7.73
CA SER A 200 17.41 13.36 -8.84
C SER A 200 16.60 14.65 -8.62
N GLN A 201 16.74 15.30 -7.46
CA GLN A 201 16.16 16.62 -7.23
C GLN A 201 16.82 17.64 -8.17
N GLY A 202 16.01 18.31 -8.99
CA GLY A 202 16.52 19.30 -9.94
C GLY A 202 17.11 18.72 -11.23
N ASP A 203 16.99 17.40 -11.48
CA ASP A 203 17.18 16.90 -12.85
C ASP A 203 16.13 17.52 -13.80
N ILE A 204 16.34 17.41 -15.12
CA ILE A 204 15.44 18.00 -16.12
C ILE A 204 13.97 17.56 -15.97
N TYR A 205 13.74 16.44 -15.27
CA TYR A 205 12.45 15.86 -15.01
C TYR A 205 11.99 16.00 -13.54
N GLN A 206 12.80 16.63 -12.68
CA GLN A 206 12.67 16.75 -11.22
C GLN A 206 12.18 15.46 -10.54
N ARG A 207 12.79 14.32 -10.90
CA ARG A 207 12.21 13.02 -10.59
C ARG A 207 12.31 12.59 -9.14
N TYR A 208 13.06 13.25 -8.24
CA TYR A 208 13.07 12.83 -6.83
C TYR A 208 11.74 13.12 -6.14
N ASN A 209 11.23 12.17 -5.35
CA ASN A 209 10.11 12.47 -4.44
C ASN A 209 10.59 13.30 -3.24
N ILE A 210 10.46 14.61 -3.36
CA ILE A 210 10.87 15.59 -2.34
C ILE A 210 10.20 15.40 -0.96
N LYS A 211 9.05 14.73 -0.87
CA LYS A 211 8.36 14.46 0.40
C LYS A 211 9.10 13.43 1.25
N LEU A 212 10.05 12.70 0.65
CA LEU A 212 10.97 11.79 1.34
C LEU A 212 12.14 12.51 2.03
N LYS A 213 12.23 13.85 1.91
CA LYS A 213 13.27 14.71 2.52
C LYS A 213 14.69 14.27 2.14
N ASP A 214 15.38 13.58 3.03
CA ASP A 214 16.74 13.07 2.89
C ASP A 214 16.78 11.61 2.38
N GLY A 215 15.64 11.08 1.94
CA GLY A 215 15.51 9.75 1.36
C GLY A 215 14.98 8.69 2.32
N VAL A 216 14.78 7.47 1.80
CA VAL A 216 14.34 6.32 2.61
C VAL A 216 15.54 5.72 3.34
N ASP A 217 15.39 5.43 4.63
CA ASP A 217 16.53 5.03 5.49
C ASP A 217 16.97 3.58 5.33
N VAL A 218 16.12 2.69 4.81
CA VAL A 218 16.47 1.30 4.47
C VAL A 218 15.76 0.88 3.19
N ILE A 219 16.49 0.37 2.23
CA ILE A 219 15.97 -0.07 0.94
C ILE A 219 16.56 -1.44 0.63
N LEU A 220 15.73 -2.49 0.61
CA LEU A 220 16.20 -3.85 0.36
C LEU A 220 15.31 -4.52 -0.68
N GLY A 221 15.91 -4.97 -1.79
CA GLY A 221 15.20 -5.70 -2.83
C GLY A 221 16.09 -6.12 -3.99
N GLY A 222 15.47 -6.33 -5.15
CA GLY A 222 16.13 -6.50 -6.44
C GLY A 222 15.91 -5.30 -7.36
N GLY A 223 16.21 -5.46 -8.66
CA GLY A 223 15.94 -4.43 -9.67
C GLY A 223 17.15 -3.58 -10.06
N LYS A 224 18.36 -4.16 -10.04
CA LYS A 224 19.62 -3.41 -10.26
C LYS A 224 19.63 -2.73 -11.62
N ARG A 225 18.98 -3.37 -12.59
CA ARG A 225 18.90 -2.90 -13.98
C ARG A 225 18.25 -1.51 -14.10
N GLN A 226 17.28 -1.14 -13.27
CA GLN A 226 16.65 0.19 -13.33
C GLN A 226 17.49 1.33 -12.73
N PHE A 227 18.62 0.98 -12.10
CA PHE A 227 19.54 1.93 -11.48
C PHE A 227 20.83 2.11 -12.29
N LEU A 228 21.00 1.37 -13.39
CA LEU A 228 22.19 1.43 -14.23
C LEU A 228 21.85 1.78 -15.68
N PRO A 229 22.75 2.49 -16.37
CA PRO A 229 22.61 2.73 -17.80
C PRO A 229 22.83 1.46 -18.62
N LYS A 230 22.32 1.44 -19.86
CA LYS A 230 22.38 0.28 -20.76
C LYS A 230 23.80 -0.22 -21.03
N ASP A 231 24.76 0.69 -21.17
CA ASP A 231 26.18 0.37 -21.35
C ASP A 231 26.84 -0.26 -20.11
N GLN A 232 26.19 -0.17 -18.94
CA GLN A 232 26.59 -0.82 -17.69
C GLN A 232 25.66 -1.99 -17.32
N GLY A 233 24.91 -2.52 -18.28
CA GLY A 233 24.04 -3.69 -18.11
C GLY A 233 22.74 -3.40 -17.37
N GLY A 234 22.25 -2.17 -17.43
CA GLY A 234 20.93 -1.79 -16.94
C GLY A 234 19.93 -1.44 -18.04
N GLU A 235 18.83 -0.81 -17.64
CA GLU A 235 17.70 -0.43 -18.51
C GLU A 235 17.55 1.09 -18.66
N ARG A 236 18.38 1.88 -17.96
CA ARG A 236 18.29 3.32 -18.04
C ARG A 236 18.83 3.83 -19.37
N ILE A 237 18.14 4.83 -19.90
CA ILE A 237 18.41 5.45 -21.20
C ILE A 237 18.98 6.86 -21.10
N ASP A 238 19.08 7.38 -19.88
CA ASP A 238 19.55 8.73 -19.57
C ASP A 238 21.02 8.76 -19.15
N GLN A 239 21.72 7.63 -19.32
CA GLN A 239 23.12 7.41 -18.94
C GLN A 239 23.43 7.62 -17.45
N ARG A 240 22.41 7.73 -16.60
CA ARG A 240 22.61 7.90 -15.16
C ARG A 240 22.92 6.59 -14.47
N ASN A 241 23.94 6.60 -13.62
CA ASN A 241 24.22 5.53 -12.68
C ASN A 241 23.68 5.93 -11.30
N LEU A 242 22.42 5.54 -11.05
CA LEU A 242 21.73 5.86 -9.80
C LEU A 242 22.35 5.18 -8.57
N ILE A 243 23.08 4.07 -8.76
CA ILE A 243 23.83 3.43 -7.67
C ILE A 243 24.96 4.34 -7.20
N ALA A 244 25.73 4.88 -8.13
CA ALA A 244 26.83 5.81 -7.82
C ALA A 244 26.28 7.09 -7.17
N GLU A 245 25.16 7.60 -7.68
CA GLU A 245 24.47 8.75 -7.09
C GLU A 245 24.00 8.48 -5.65
N MET A 246 23.43 7.31 -5.37
CA MET A 246 23.07 6.93 -4.00
C MET A 246 24.28 6.83 -3.09
N GLN A 247 25.41 6.28 -3.56
CA GLN A 247 26.67 6.25 -2.81
C GLN A 247 27.17 7.67 -2.50
N GLN A 248 27.10 8.60 -3.45
CA GLN A 248 27.44 10.00 -3.26
C GLN A 248 26.52 10.68 -2.24
N ALA A 249 25.24 10.29 -2.20
CA ALA A 249 24.28 10.72 -1.18
C ALA A 249 24.50 10.04 0.20
N GLY A 250 25.55 9.23 0.35
CA GLY A 250 25.95 8.60 1.62
C GLY A 250 25.36 7.23 1.88
N TYR A 251 24.70 6.61 0.89
CA TYR A 251 24.12 5.28 1.02
C TYR A 251 25.21 4.21 0.97
N ARG A 252 25.07 3.18 1.80
CA ARG A 252 25.89 1.96 1.71
C ARG A 252 25.19 0.93 0.84
N MET A 253 25.91 0.51 -0.19
CA MET A 253 25.46 -0.53 -1.11
C MET A 253 25.88 -1.90 -0.58
N VAL A 254 24.94 -2.84 -0.57
CA VAL A 254 25.22 -4.25 -0.31
C VAL A 254 24.58 -5.12 -1.38
N TYR A 255 25.15 -6.27 -1.68
CA TYR A 255 24.69 -7.13 -2.76
C TYR A 255 24.48 -8.58 -2.31
N ASP A 256 25.00 -8.93 -1.14
CA ASP A 256 24.93 -10.28 -0.60
C ASP A 256 24.68 -10.29 0.92
N GLN A 257 24.46 -11.50 1.45
CA GLN A 257 24.17 -11.72 2.86
C GLN A 257 25.35 -11.41 3.76
N THR A 258 26.58 -11.60 3.28
CA THR A 258 27.81 -11.34 4.05
C THR A 258 28.00 -9.85 4.27
N GLN A 259 27.86 -9.06 3.22
CA GLN A 259 27.91 -7.60 3.29
C GLN A 259 26.77 -7.07 4.18
N LEU A 260 25.56 -7.63 4.03
CA LEU A 260 24.42 -7.24 4.86
C LEU A 260 24.65 -7.54 6.35
N SER A 261 25.20 -8.70 6.70
CA SER A 261 25.44 -9.09 8.10
C SER A 261 26.56 -8.30 8.78
N GLN A 262 27.51 -7.79 7.99
CA GLN A 262 28.61 -6.95 8.48
C GLN A 262 28.23 -5.48 8.66
N MET A 263 27.04 -5.07 8.24
CA MET A 263 26.62 -3.67 8.37
C MET A 263 26.31 -3.30 9.82
N LYS A 264 27.03 -2.29 10.33
CA LYS A 264 26.69 -1.60 11.57
C LYS A 264 25.55 -0.62 11.30
N LEU A 265 24.47 -0.72 12.07
CA LEU A 265 23.30 0.15 11.97
C LEU A 265 23.71 1.64 11.99
N GLY A 266 23.40 2.33 10.91
CA GLY A 266 23.67 3.74 10.59
C GLY A 266 23.00 4.06 9.25
N LYS A 267 22.91 5.34 8.85
CA LYS A 267 22.15 5.76 7.66
C LYS A 267 22.51 4.94 6.40
N ILE A 268 21.50 4.19 6.00
CA ILE A 268 21.12 3.71 4.68
C ILE A 268 21.83 2.51 4.04
N THR A 269 21.00 1.49 3.82
CA THR A 269 21.28 0.21 3.21
C THR A 269 20.49 0.13 1.90
N LEU A 270 21.17 -0.10 0.77
CA LEU A 270 20.54 -0.46 -0.49
C LEU A 270 21.02 -1.85 -0.90
N ASN A 271 20.16 -2.87 -0.81
CA ASN A 271 20.39 -4.15 -1.47
C ASN A 271 19.63 -4.16 -2.77
N ILE A 272 20.35 -4.29 -3.88
CA ILE A 272 19.73 -4.53 -5.17
C ILE A 272 20.37 -5.77 -5.80
N LYS A 273 19.76 -6.93 -5.59
CA LYS A 273 20.12 -8.14 -6.33
C LYS A 273 19.72 -8.01 -7.81
N LYS A 274 20.55 -8.59 -8.69
CA LYS A 274 20.13 -8.90 -10.07
C LYS A 274 19.06 -9.99 -9.95
N MET A 275 17.81 -9.62 -10.19
CA MET A 275 16.74 -10.59 -10.44
C MET A 275 16.65 -10.66 -11.96
N GLU A 276 17.02 -11.80 -12.53
CA GLU A 276 16.87 -12.09 -13.95
C GLU A 276 15.40 -12.21 -14.34
#